data_AF-A0A923VCB0-F1
#
_entry.id   AF-A0A923VCB0-F1
#
_cell.length_a   1.000
_cell.length_b   1.000
_cell.length_c   1.000
_cell.angle_alpha   90.00
_cell.angle_beta   90.00
_cell.angle_gamma   90.00
#
_symmetry.space_group_name_H-M   'P 1'
#
loop_
_entity.id
_entity.type
_entity.pdbx_description
1 polymer ?
#
loop_
_entity_poly.entity_id
_entity_poly.type
_entity_poly.pdbx_seq_one_letter_code
_entity_poly.pdbx_strand_id
1 'polypeptide(L)' 'SQTIVSNIVTPLIQKRMINLPPALTLISQLIMGTMSGALGIILAVPLLSILVILVDELYVKQIK' A
#
# COMPACT_ATOMS: atom_id res chain seq x y z
N SER A 1 -7.09 -0.45 -29.55
CA SER A 1 -6.52 0.45 -28.53
C SER A 1 -6.53 -0.10 -27.09
N GLN A 2 -7.42 -1.00 -26.69
CA GLN A 2 -7.41 -1.61 -25.34
C GLN A 2 -6.30 -2.64 -25.12
N THR A 3 -5.87 -3.34 -26.19
CA THR A 3 -4.85 -4.41 -26.13
C THR A 3 -3.48 -3.92 -25.67
N ILE A 4 -3.06 -2.71 -26.08
CA ILE A 4 -1.76 -2.13 -25.67
C ILE A 4 -1.79 -1.73 -24.20
N VAL A 5 -2.91 -1.15 -23.75
CA VAL A 5 -3.08 -0.77 -22.34
C VAL A 5 -3.06 -2.01 -21.45
N SER A 6 -3.86 -3.03 -21.79
CA SER A 6 -3.95 -4.25 -21.00
C SER A 6 -2.64 -5.06 -20.98
N ASN A 7 -1.95 -5.20 -22.12
CA ASN A 7 -0.79 -6.08 -22.22
C ASN A 7 0.55 -5.41 -21.88
N ILE A 8 0.64 -4.07 -21.93
CA ILE A 8 1.92 -3.36 -21.70
C ILE A 8 1.80 -2.34 -20.57
N VAL A 9 0.75 -1.51 -20.57
CA VAL A 9 0.61 -0.42 -19.59
C VAL A 9 0.25 -0.98 -18.21
N THR A 10 -0.71 -1.90 -18.12
CA THR A 10 -1.13 -2.54 -16.86
C THR A 10 0.03 -3.19 -16.11
N PRO A 11 0.88 -4.07 -16.70
CA PRO A 11 2.01 -4.66 -15.98
C PRO A 11 3.10 -3.65 -15.62
N LEU A 12 3.31 -2.60 -16.43
CA LEU A 12 4.28 -1.54 -16.09
C LEU A 12 3.87 -0.77 -14.84
N ILE A 13 2.57 -0.45 -14.72
CA ILE A 13 2.01 0.26 -13.56
C ILE A 13 2.00 -0.67 -12.34
N GLN A 14 1.61 -1.95 -12.51
CA GLN A 14 1.66 -2.95 -11.43
C GLN A 14 3.07 -3.15 -10.86
N LYS A 15 4.13 -3.07 -11.68
CA LYS A 15 5.52 -3.12 -11.19
C LYS A 15 5.92 -1.94 -10.30
N ARG A 16 5.27 -0.79 -10.47
CA ARG A 16 5.52 0.43 -9.67
C ARG A 16 4.54 0.54 -8.49
N MET A 17 3.43 -0.19 -8.51
CA MET A 17 2.49 -0.21 -7.40
C MET A 17 3.07 -0.97 -6.22
N ILE A 18 2.95 -0.35 -5.05
CA ILE A 18 3.17 -1.04 -3.78
C ILE A 18 2.02 -2.02 -3.62
N ASN A 19 2.33 -3.31 -3.68
CA ASN A 19 1.34 -4.36 -3.46
C ASN A 19 1.05 -4.46 -1.96
N LEU A 20 0.19 -3.56 -1.45
CA LEU A 20 -0.28 -3.62 -0.08
C LEU A 20 -1.26 -4.80 0.07
N PRO A 21 -0.97 -5.79 0.93
CA PRO A 21 -1.90 -6.88 1.15
C PRO A 21 -3.21 -6.35 1.75
N PRO A 22 -4.39 -6.76 1.26
CA PRO A 22 -5.67 -6.26 1.74
C PRO A 22 -5.86 -6.53 3.24
N ALA A 23 -5.33 -7.64 3.76
CA ALA A 23 -5.34 -7.95 5.18
C ALA A 23 -4.60 -6.89 6.03
N LEU A 24 -3.46 -6.40 5.56
CA LEU A 24 -2.66 -5.40 6.28
C LEU A 24 -3.40 -4.05 6.36
N THR A 25 -4.07 -3.68 5.26
CA THR A 25 -4.94 -2.51 5.19
C THR A 25 -6.10 -2.59 6.19
N LEU A 26 -6.77 -3.75 6.26
CA LEU A 26 -7.88 -3.96 7.21
C LEU A 26 -7.41 -3.91 8.67
N ILE A 27 -6.25 -4.49 8.98
CA ILE A 27 -5.67 -4.44 10.33
C ILE A 27 -5.36 -2.98 10.70
N SER A 28 -4.73 -2.22 9.81
CA SER A 28 -4.46 -0.79 10.03
C SER A 28 -5.77 -0.01 10.26
N GLN A 29 -6.80 -0.26 9.46
CA GLN A 29 -8.11 0.37 9.63
C GLN A 29 -8.78 0.01 10.96
N LEU A 30 -8.65 -1.23 11.43
CA LEU A 30 -9.20 -1.65 12.71
C LEU A 30 -8.47 -0.96 13.88
N ILE A 31 -7.14 -0.96 13.85
CA ILE A 31 -6.31 -0.31 14.89
C ILE A 31 -6.59 1.20 14.91
N MET A 32 -6.46 1.85 13.77
CA MET A 32 -6.66 3.30 13.67
C MET A 32 -8.10 3.70 13.94
N GLY A 33 -9.07 2.92 13.44
CA GLY A 33 -10.49 3.15 13.63
C GLY A 33 -10.93 2.99 15.09
N THR A 34 -10.32 2.07 15.83
CA THR A 34 -10.60 1.92 17.26
C THR A 34 -9.95 3.02 18.11
N MET A 35 -8.78 3.52 17.72
CA MET A 35 -8.10 4.62 18.43
C MET A 35 -8.74 5.99 18.18
N SER A 36 -9.07 6.32 16.92
CA SER A 36 -9.45 7.67 16.49
C SER A 36 -10.83 7.74 15.83
N GLY A 37 -11.58 6.64 15.78
CA GLY A 37 -12.89 6.57 15.12
C GLY A 37 -12.77 6.71 13.60
N ALA A 38 -13.77 7.34 12.97
CA ALA A 38 -13.83 7.50 11.51
C ALA A 38 -12.59 8.19 10.91
N LEU A 39 -12.03 9.18 11.61
CA LEU A 39 -10.81 9.87 11.16
C LEU A 39 -9.61 8.91 11.07
N GLY A 40 -9.51 7.97 12.01
CA GLY A 40 -8.47 6.95 11.98
C GLY A 40 -8.57 6.06 10.75
N ILE A 41 -9.77 5.66 10.36
CA ILE A 41 -10.00 4.82 9.18
C ILE A 41 -9.58 5.53 7.88
N ILE A 42 -9.89 6.82 7.77
CA ILE A 42 -9.51 7.65 6.60
C ILE A 42 -7.97 7.74 6.49
N LEU A 43 -7.29 7.91 7.63
CA LEU A 43 -5.84 8.05 7.69
C LEU A 43 -5.08 6.71 7.71
N ALA A 44 -5.76 5.58 7.91
CA ALA A 44 -5.13 4.27 8.05
C ALA A 44 -4.33 3.86 6.80
N VAL A 45 -4.88 4.11 5.61
CA VAL A 45 -4.25 3.77 4.32
C VAL A 45 -2.99 4.60 4.06
N PRO A 46 -3.00 5.95 4.13
CA PRO A 46 -1.80 6.73 3.88
C PRO A 46 -0.71 6.46 4.92
N LEU A 47 -1.05 6.32 6.21
CA LEU A 47 -0.06 6.00 7.25
C LEU A 47 0.57 4.62 7.06
N LEU A 48 -0.26 3.60 6.74
CA LEU A 48 0.25 2.27 6.42
C LEU A 48 1.17 2.31 5.20
N SER A 49 0.82 3.09 4.17
CA SER A 49 1.63 3.21 2.96
C SER A 49 3.02 3.77 3.28
N ILE A 50 3.09 4.84 4.08
CA ILE A 50 4.36 5.43 4.53
C ILE A 50 5.19 4.40 5.30
N LEU A 51 4.56 3.67 6.23
CA LEU A 51 5.25 2.67 7.05
C LEU A 51 5.83 1.53 6.20
N VAL A 52 5.04 1.00 5.27
CA VAL A 52 5.49 -0.07 4.36
C VAL A 52 6.63 0.42 3.46
N ILE A 53 6.55 1.64 2.92
CA ILE A 53 7.64 2.23 2.14
C ILE A 53 8.89 2.36 3.00
N LEU A 54 8.75 2.86 4.23
CA LEU A 54 9.88 3.03 5.14
C LEU A 54 10.57 1.70 5.45
N VAL A 55 9.80 0.63 5.67
CA VAL A 55 10.35 -0.73 5.88
C VAL A 55 11.01 -1.25 4.61
N ASP A 56 10.41 -1.04 3.44
CA ASP A 56 11.00 -1.46 2.17
C ASP A 56 12.33 -0.75 1.91
N GLU A 57 12.41 0.56 2.16
CA GLU A 57 13.60 1.35 1.89
C GLU A 57 14.70 1.19 2.95
N LEU A 58 14.35 1.19 4.23
CA LEU A 58 15.34 1.12 5.31
C LEU A 58 15.78 -0.31 5.63
N TYR A 59 14.93 -1.30 5.40
CA TYR A 59 15.21 -2.69 5.80
C TYR A 59 15.36 -3.61 4.60
N VAL A 60 14.37 -3.68 3.70
CA VAL A 60 14.39 -4.66 2.60
C VAL A 60 15.46 -4.36 1.57
N LYS A 61 15.56 -3.10 1.10
CA LYS A 61 16.59 -2.68 0.14
C LYS A 61 18.00 -2.72 0.72
N GLN A 62 18.17 -2.57 2.04
CA GLN A 62 19.49 -2.64 2.67
C GLN A 62 20.00 -4.08 2.84
N ILE A 63 19.08 -5.04 2.97
CA ILE A 63 19.42 -6.46 3.12
C ILE A 63 19.70 -7.14 1.77
N LYS A 64 19.16 -6.59 0.67
CA LYS A 64 19.36 -7.06 -0.71
C LYS A 64 20.58 -6.44 -1.36
#